data_AF-A0A973AD57-F1
#
_entry.id   AF-A0A973AD57-F1
#
_cell.length_a   1.000
_cell.length_b   1.000
_cell.length_c   1.000
_cell.angle_alpha   90.00
_cell.angle_beta   90.00
_cell.angle_gamma   90.00
#
_symmetry.space_group_name_H-M   'P 1'
#
loop_
_entity.id
_entity.type
_entity.pdbx_description
1 polymer ?
#
loop_
_entity_poly.entity_id
_entity_poly.type
_entity_poly.pdbx_seq_one_letter_code
_entity_poly.pdbx_strand_id
1 'polypeptide(L)' 'MYQSETIFPSGLTWRAWLGAGITLAKGQVQQVFATLKMWRNRSGQRRALRDLPNYRLKDIGISRMDAVREAEKPFWRR' A
#
# COMPACT_ATOMS: atom_id res chain seq x y z
N MET A 1 -43.19 12.65 13.26
CA MET A 1 -42.61 13.53 12.23
C MET A 1 -41.11 13.30 12.19
N TYR A 2 -40.62 12.51 11.23
CA TYR A 2 -39.19 12.44 10.91
C TYR A 2 -39.08 12.73 9.42
N GLN A 3 -38.57 13.91 9.10
CA GLN A 3 -38.33 14.33 7.73
C GLN A 3 -36.96 13.75 7.35
N SER A 4 -36.97 12.62 6.66
CA SER A 4 -35.74 12.06 6.08
C SER A 4 -35.32 12.96 4.92
N GLU A 5 -34.41 13.89 5.20
CA GLU A 5 -33.73 14.68 4.19
C GLU A 5 -32.98 13.72 3.24
N THR A 6 -33.54 13.53 2.05
CA THR A 6 -32.91 12.74 1.01
C THR A 6 -31.72 13.52 0.45
N ILE A 7 -30.51 13.01 0.69
CA ILE A 7 -29.22 13.59 0.25
C ILE A 7 -29.08 13.63 -1.30
N PHE A 8 -30.04 13.06 -2.05
CA PHE A 8 -29.93 12.88 -3.50
C PHE A 8 -31.01 13.69 -4.25
N PRO A 9 -30.62 14.63 -5.13
CA PRO A 9 -31.56 15.34 -5.99
C PRO A 9 -32.20 14.38 -7.02
N SER A 10 -33.53 14.47 -7.17
CA SER A 10 -34.33 13.65 -8.09
C SER A 10 -33.89 13.89 -9.54
N GLY A 11 -33.10 12.95 -10.08
CA GLY A 11 -32.61 12.96 -11.45
C GLY A 11 -31.24 12.27 -11.63
N LEU A 12 -30.44 12.19 -10.56
CA LEU A 12 -29.18 11.45 -10.58
C LEU A 12 -29.33 10.10 -9.86
N THR A 13 -29.19 9.00 -10.60
CA THR A 13 -29.11 7.67 -9.98
C THR A 13 -27.80 7.55 -9.20
N TRP A 14 -27.80 6.83 -8.08
CA TRP A 14 -26.58 6.53 -7.30
C TRP A 14 -25.44 5.94 -8.14
N ARG A 15 -25.79 5.25 -9.25
CA ARG A 15 -24.87 4.71 -10.25
C ARG A 15 -24.16 5.79 -11.05
N ALA A 16 -24.82 6.90 -11.39
CA ALA A 16 -24.22 8.02 -12.10
C ALA A 16 -23.19 8.75 -11.22
N TRP A 17 -23.50 8.92 -9.93
CA TRP A 17 -22.56 9.47 -8.95
C TRP A 17 -21.32 8.59 -8.76
N LEU A 18 -21.50 7.26 -8.62
CA LEU A 18 -20.38 6.32 -8.56
C LEU A 18 -19.57 6.29 -9.86
N GLY A 19 -20.24 6.30 -11.01
CA GLY A 19 -19.61 6.30 -12.33
C GLY A 19 -18.67 7.48 -12.50
N ALA A 20 -19.13 8.69 -12.14
CA ALA A 20 -18.33 9.92 -12.18
C ALA A 20 -17.15 9.90 -11.19
N GLY A 21 -17.35 9.37 -9.98
CA GLY A 21 -16.26 9.20 -9.00
C GLY A 21 -15.19 8.22 -9.47
N ILE A 22 -15.59 7.10 -10.08
CA ILE A 22 -14.66 6.09 -10.62
C ILE A 22 -13.85 6.64 -11.79
N THR A 23 -14.44 7.41 -12.70
CA THR A 23 -13.71 8.00 -13.84
C THR A 23 -12.67 9.02 -13.41
N LEU A 24 -12.94 9.83 -12.39
CA LEU A 24 -11.94 10.75 -11.81
C LEU A 24 -10.82 10.01 -11.06
N ALA A 25 -11.14 8.87 -10.43
CA ALA A 25 -10.18 8.04 -9.71
C ALA A 25 -9.27 7.18 -10.61
N LYS A 26 -9.62 6.95 -11.89
CA LYS A 26 -8.87 6.06 -12.81
C LYS A 26 -7.38 6.38 -12.90
N GLY A 27 -7.00 7.67 -12.92
CA GLY A 27 -5.59 8.09 -12.95
C GLY A 27 -4.83 7.86 -11.63
N GLN A 28 -5.55 7.91 -10.50
CA GLN A 28 -4.97 7.71 -9.16
C GLN A 28 -4.81 6.23 -8.81
N VAL A 29 -5.67 5.36 -9.35
CA VAL A 29 -5.60 3.91 -9.12
C VAL A 29 -4.26 3.33 -9.57
N GLN A 30 -3.72 3.78 -10.71
CA GLN A 30 -2.40 3.36 -11.19
C GLN A 30 -1.28 3.75 -10.22
N GLN A 31 -1.32 4.96 -9.66
CA GLN A 31 -0.35 5.42 -8.67
C GLN A 31 -0.43 4.61 -7.37
N VAL A 32 -1.65 4.36 -6.89
CA VAL A 32 -1.89 3.51 -5.71
C VAL A 32 -1.32 2.11 -5.93
N PHE A 33 -1.59 1.48 -7.08
CA PHE A 33 -1.02 0.17 -7.39
C PHE A 33 0.50 0.19 -7.50
N ALA A 34 1.10 1.24 -8.09
CA ALA A 34 2.55 1.40 -8.16
C ALA A 34 3.17 1.49 -6.76
N THR A 35 2.57 2.28 -5.86
CA THR A 35 3.00 2.40 -4.46
C THR A 35 2.87 1.07 -3.71
N LEU A 36 1.74 0.37 -3.84
CA LEU A 36 1.54 -0.95 -3.24
C LEU A 36 2.57 -1.97 -3.75
N LYS A 37 2.85 -1.98 -5.05
CA LYS A 37 3.87 -2.85 -5.65
C LYS A 37 5.27 -2.53 -5.10
N MET A 38 5.59 -1.24 -4.93
CA MET A 38 6.86 -0.82 -4.31
C MET A 38 6.97 -1.34 -2.87
N TRP A 39 5.91 -1.20 -2.07
CA TRP A 39 5.88 -1.72 -0.70
C TRP A 39 6.01 -3.25 -0.65
N ARG A 40 5.32 -3.97 -1.55
CA ARG A 40 5.45 -5.43 -1.67
C ARG A 40 6.89 -5.85 -2.01
N ASN A 41 7.51 -5.20 -2.98
CA ASN A 41 8.89 -5.49 -3.38
C ASN A 41 9.86 -5.23 -2.24
N ARG A 42 9.76 -4.09 -1.55
CA ARG A 42 10.60 -3.76 -0.39
C ARG A 42 10.41 -4.74 0.76
N SER A 43 9.17 -5.11 1.05
CA SER A 43 8.86 -6.11 2.08
C SER A 43 9.46 -7.48 1.74
N GLY A 44 9.44 -7.87 0.46
CA GLY A 44 10.11 -9.08 -0.04
C GLY A 44 11.63 -9.02 0.11
N GLN A 45 12.26 -7.91 -0.30
CA GLN A 45 13.71 -7.69 -0.17
C GLN A 45 14.16 -7.71 1.29
N ARG A 46 13.39 -7.08 2.18
CA ARG A 46 13.63 -7.07 3.64
C ARG A 46 13.57 -8.49 4.23
N ARG A 47 12.58 -9.30 3.84
CA ARG A 47 12.54 -10.72 4.23
C ARG A 47 13.74 -11.51 3.70
N ALA A 48 14.09 -11.31 2.43
CA ALA A 48 15.26 -11.96 1.84
C ALA A 48 16.58 -11.57 2.55
N LEU A 49 16.70 -10.33 3.03
CA LEU A 49 17.84 -9.87 3.83
C LEU A 49 17.89 -10.57 5.20
N ARG A 50 16.74 -10.78 5.85
CA ARG A 50 16.66 -11.56 7.10
C ARG A 50 17.07 -13.01 6.90
N ASP A 51 16.61 -13.62 5.80
CA ASP A 51 16.82 -15.03 5.51
C ASP A 51 18.22 -15.32 4.92
N LEU A 52 19.00 -14.28 4.62
CA LEU A 52 20.38 -14.42 4.16
C LEU A 52 21.22 -15.18 5.20
N PRO A 53 22.09 -16.13 4.78
CA PRO A 53 22.95 -16.83 5.71
C PRO A 53 24.04 -15.91 6.30
N ASN A 54 24.48 -16.21 7.53
CA ASN A 54 25.38 -15.36 8.31
C ASN A 54 26.68 -14.98 7.58
N TYR A 55 27.24 -15.87 6.75
CA TYR A 55 28.46 -15.58 6.01
C TYR A 55 28.25 -14.48 4.95
N ARG A 56 27.08 -14.45 4.29
CA ARG A 56 26.72 -13.41 3.33
C ARG A 56 26.40 -12.09 3.99
N LEU A 57 25.81 -12.11 5.18
CA LEU A 57 25.63 -10.90 5.99
C LEU A 57 26.96 -10.29 6.41
N LYS A 58 27.94 -11.13 6.79
CA LYS A 58 29.31 -10.67 7.11
C LYS A 58 30.03 -10.06 5.91
N ASP A 59 29.86 -10.65 4.72
CA ASP A 59 30.47 -10.14 3.48
C ASP A 59 29.99 -8.72 3.12
N ILE A 60 28.72 -8.41 3.37
CA ILE A 60 28.15 -7.06 3.18
C ILE A 60 28.27 -6.16 4.43
N GLY A 61 28.95 -6.62 5.49
CA GLY A 61 29.18 -5.86 6.71
C GLY A 61 27.94 -5.62 7.59
N ILE A 62 26.88 -6.43 7.45
CA ILE A 62 25.64 -6.29 8.22
C ILE A 62 25.58 -7.36 9.32
N SER A 63 25.20 -6.97 10.54
CA SER A 63 24.99 -7.94 11.61
C SER A 63 23.65 -8.67 11.45
N ARG A 64 23.53 -9.89 11.99
CA ARG A 64 22.27 -10.65 12.02
C ARG A 64 21.14 -9.83 12.68
N MET A 65 21.47 -9.10 13.74
CA MET A 65 20.51 -8.26 14.46
C MET A 65 20.02 -7.08 13.62
N ASP A 66 20.92 -6.46 12.86
CA ASP A 66 20.56 -5.35 11.97
C ASP A 66 19.69 -5.83 10.80
N ALA A 67 19.97 -7.01 10.24
CA ALA A 67 19.15 -7.62 9.20
C ALA A 67 17.72 -7.92 9.70
N VAL A 68 17.59 -8.46 10.91
CA VAL A 68 16.28 -8.71 11.54
C VAL A 68 15.54 -7.40 11.80
N ARG A 69 16.21 -6.40 12.38
CA ARG A 69 15.66 -5.08 12.67
C ARG A 69 15.18 -4.37 11.41
N GLU A 70 15.95 -4.42 10.33
CA GLU A 70 15.57 -3.87 9.03
C GLU A 70 14.32 -4.58 8.49
N ALA A 71 14.24 -5.90 8.66
CA ALA A 71 13.14 -6.70 8.18
C ALA A 71 11.84 -6.57 8.99
N GLU A 72 11.92 -6.12 10.23
CA GLU A 72 10.76 -5.83 11.10
C GLU A 72 10.16 -4.45 10.85
N LYS A 73 10.82 -3.58 10.08
CA LYS A 73 10.28 -2.26 9.76
C LYS A 73 8.91 -2.38 9.07
N PRO A 74 7.89 -1.63 9.52
CA PRO A 74 6.59 -1.61 8.88
C PRO A 74 6.71 -1.21 7.40
N PHE A 75 5.80 -1.72 6.56
CA PHE A 75 5.85 -1.52 5.11
C PHE A 75 5.74 -0.04 4.70
N TRP A 76 5.10 0.80 5.54
CA TRP A 76 4.95 2.24 5.31
C TRP A 76 6.16 3.07 5.75
N ARG A 77 7.10 2.48 6.51
CA ARG A 77 8.29 3.17 7.00
C ARG A 77 9.47 2.91 6.07
N ARG A 78 10.01 3.98 5.49
CA ARG A 78 11.28 3.96 4.75
C ARG A 78 12.42 3.57 5.69
#